data_AF-E3BEJ2-F1
#
_entry.id   AF-E3BEJ2-F1
#
_cell.length_a   1.000
_cell.length_b   1.000
_cell.length_c   1.000
_cell.angle_alpha   90.00
_cell.angle_beta   90.00
_cell.angle_gamma   90.00
#
_symmetry.space_group_name_H-M   'P 1'
#
loop_
_entity.id
_entity.type
_entity.pdbx_description
1 polymer ?
#
loop_
_entity_poly.entity_id
_entity_poly.type
_entity_poly.pdbx_seq_one_letter_code
_entity_poly.pdbx_strand_id
1 'polypeptide(L)' 'MAQITQLEVMLKNDEMSVEKLSLQLKQAQLELSEADEACVLEMRLALDAAQEVIETLYNRYN' A
#
# COMPACT_ATOMS: atom_id res chain seq x y z
N MET A 1 -12.60 20.77 -7.48
CA MET A 1 -11.44 20.61 -6.56
C MET A 1 -11.21 19.12 -6.39
N ALA A 2 -9.99 18.63 -6.58
CA ALA A 2 -9.69 17.24 -6.25
C ALA A 2 -9.86 17.06 -4.74
N GLN A 3 -10.81 16.21 -4.32
CA GLN A 3 -10.91 15.82 -2.93
C GLN A 3 -9.74 14.88 -2.63
N ILE A 4 -8.89 15.28 -1.70
CA ILE A 4 -7.82 14.41 -1.20
C ILE A 4 -8.40 13.49 -0.13
N THR A 5 -7.97 12.25 -0.14
CA THR A 5 -8.40 11.24 0.83
C THR A 5 -7.72 11.46 2.18
N GLN A 6 -8.28 10.88 3.24
CA GLN A 6 -7.67 10.94 4.58
C GLN A 6 -6.26 10.31 4.60
N LEU A 7 -6.04 9.23 3.84
CA LEU A 7 -4.73 8.61 3.68
C LEU A 7 -3.70 9.59 3.12
N GLU A 8 -4.07 10.33 2.07
CA GLU A 8 -3.20 11.35 1.47
C GLU A 8 -2.88 12.51 2.43
N VAL A 9 -3.85 12.92 3.25
CA VAL A 9 -3.62 13.94 4.30
C VAL A 9 -2.62 13.42 5.33
N MET A 10 -2.78 12.18 5.79
CA MET A 10 -1.90 11.58 6.79
C MET A 10 -0.47 11.38 6.25
N LEU A 11 -0.32 10.97 4.98
CA LEU A 11 0.98 10.86 4.33
C LEU A 11 1.65 12.23 4.16
N LYS A 12 0.88 13.25 3.78
CA LYS A 12 1.39 14.62 3.62
C LYS A 12 1.86 15.24 4.93
N ASN A 13 1.16 14.96 6.03
CA ASN A 13 1.51 15.48 7.35
C ASN A 13 2.57 14.64 8.09
N ASP A 14 3.10 13.59 7.44
CA ASP A 14 4.01 12.61 8.04
C ASP A 14 3.44 11.94 9.31
N GLU A 15 2.11 11.91 9.42
CA GLU A 15 1.36 11.27 10.52
C GLU A 15 1.27 9.74 10.33
N MET A 16 1.56 9.25 9.12
CA MET A 16 1.59 7.84 8.79
C MET A 16 2.89 7.48 8.07
N SER A 17 3.68 6.61 8.71
CA SER A 17 4.96 6.14 8.15
C SER A 17 4.72 5.23 6.94
N VAL A 18 5.28 5.63 5.79
CA VAL A 18 5.31 4.83 4.56
C VAL A 18 6.07 3.53 4.75
N GLU A 19 7.15 3.55 5.56
CA GLU A 19 7.88 2.33 5.90
C GLU A 19 6.98 1.32 6.62
N LYS A 20 6.14 1.79 7.55
CA LYS A 20 5.18 0.94 8.26
C LYS A 20 4.13 0.36 7.33
N LEU A 21 3.55 1.16 6.44
CA LEU A 21 2.58 0.68 5.45
C LEU A 21 3.21 -0.34 4.49
N SER A 22 4.43 -0.06 4.01
CA SER A 22 5.16 -0.96 3.12
C SER A 22 5.51 -2.28 3.81
N LEU A 23 5.85 -2.24 5.12
CA LEU A 23 6.09 -3.44 5.91
C LEU A 23 4.83 -4.31 6.00
N GLN A 24 3.67 -3.70 6.25
CA GLN A 24 2.40 -4.41 6.34
C GLN A 24 2.01 -5.05 5.01
N LEU A 25 2.21 -4.36 3.88
CA LEU A 25 1.96 -4.92 2.55
C LEU A 25 2.89 -6.10 2.24
N LYS A 26 4.19 -5.99 2.56
CA LYS A 26 5.14 -7.10 2.41
C LYS A 26 4.78 -8.31 3.27
N GLN A 27 4.31 -8.07 4.49
CA GLN A 27 3.84 -9.15 5.36
C GLN A 27 2.61 -9.85 4.77
N ALA A 28 1.64 -9.09 4.26
CA ALA A 28 0.46 -9.65 3.59
C ALA A 28 0.85 -10.46 2.34
N GLN A 29 1.83 -10.00 1.54
CA GLN A 29 2.35 -10.75 0.39
C GLN A 29 3.00 -12.08 0.82
N LEU A 30 3.71 -12.09 1.94
CA LEU A 30 4.35 -13.29 2.48
C LEU A 30 3.30 -14.30 2.95
N GLU A 31 2.29 -13.86 3.69
CA GLU A 31 1.15 -14.70 4.11
C GLU A 31 0.38 -15.25 2.91
N LEU A 32 0.23 -14.47 1.83
CA LEU A 32 -0.37 -14.92 0.57
C LEU A 32 0.47 -15.92 -0.20
N SER A 33 1.81 -15.86 -0.09
CA SER A 33 2.69 -16.83 -0.73
C SER A 33 2.57 -18.24 -0.14
N GLU A 34 2.02 -18.35 1.07
CA GLU A 34 1.77 -19.60 1.77
C GLU A 34 0.36 -20.19 1.49
N ALA A 35 -0.49 -19.47 0.73
CA ALA A 35 -1.88 -19.83 0.45
C ALA A 35 -2.09 -20.43 -0.97
N ASP A 36 -3.25 -21.04 -1.20
CA ASP A 36 -3.60 -21.84 -2.40
C ASP A 36 -3.74 -21.00 -3.69
N GLU A 37 -3.15 -21.44 -4.81
CA GLU A 37 -2.81 -20.62 -6.00
C GLU A 37 -3.98 -19.85 -6.64
N ALA A 38 -5.20 -20.38 -6.61
CA ALA A 38 -6.34 -19.80 -7.32
C ALA A 38 -6.85 -18.49 -6.70
N CYS A 39 -6.70 -18.30 -5.38
CA CYS A 39 -7.13 -17.08 -4.68
C CYS A 39 -5.98 -16.05 -4.53
N VAL A 40 -4.76 -16.47 -4.82
CA VAL A 40 -3.54 -15.71 -4.52
C VAL A 40 -3.23 -14.65 -5.58
N LEU A 41 -3.58 -14.90 -6.85
CA LEU A 41 -3.21 -14.00 -7.94
C LEU A 41 -3.88 -12.62 -7.82
N GLU A 42 -5.19 -12.56 -7.61
CA GLU A 42 -5.93 -11.29 -7.51
C GLU A 42 -5.48 -10.49 -6.28
N MET A 43 -5.29 -11.15 -5.14
CA MET A 43 -4.82 -10.51 -3.92
C MET A 43 -3.37 -10.03 -4.05
N ARG A 44 -2.50 -10.78 -4.73
CA ARG A 44 -1.13 -10.34 -5.01
C ARG A 44 -1.12 -9.08 -5.88
N LEU A 45 -1.88 -9.06 -6.96
CA LEU A 45 -2.02 -7.88 -7.83
C LEU A 45 -2.56 -6.67 -7.05
N ALA A 46 -3.53 -6.88 -6.15
CA ALA A 46 -4.06 -5.82 -5.31
C ALA A 46 -3.02 -5.25 -4.32
N LEU A 47 -2.19 -6.12 -3.72
CA LEU A 47 -1.12 -5.70 -2.83
C LEU A 47 -0.01 -4.95 -3.58
N ASP A 48 0.35 -5.41 -4.78
CA ASP A 48 1.34 -4.74 -5.63
C ASP A 48 0.83 -3.34 -6.05
N ALA A 49 -0.44 -3.23 -6.45
CA ALA A 49 -1.05 -1.95 -6.77
C ALA A 49 -1.13 -1.01 -5.55
N ALA A 50 -1.41 -1.55 -4.36
CA ALA A 50 -1.43 -0.77 -3.13
C ALA A 50 -0.03 -0.20 -2.80
N GLN A 51 1.03 -1.00 -3.01
CA GLN A 51 2.40 -0.56 -2.82
C GLN A 51 2.74 0.60 -3.78
N GLU A 52 2.40 0.46 -5.06
CA GLU A 52 2.63 1.50 -6.08
C GLU A 52 1.88 2.80 -5.75
N VAL A 53 0.64 2.71 -5.28
CA VAL A 53 -0.15 3.87 -4.85
C VAL A 53 0.53 4.58 -3.67
N ILE A 54 0.97 3.83 -2.65
CA ILE A 54 1.62 4.42 -1.47
C ILE A 54 2.94 5.10 -1.85
N GLU A 55 3.77 4.49 -2.69
CA GLU A 55 5.01 5.08 -3.19
C GLU A 55 4.75 6.33 -4.04
N THR A 56 3.75 6.29 -4.91
CA THR A 56 3.35 7.43 -5.73
C THR A 56 2.86 8.59 -4.87
N LEU A 57 2.05 8.32 -3.84
CA LEU A 57 1.57 9.33 -2.91
C LEU A 57 2.72 9.89 -2.07
N TYR A 58 3.65 9.05 -1.60
CA TYR A 58 4.82 9.51 -0.86
C TYR A 58 5.69 10.47 -1.68
N ASN A 59 6.08 10.07 -2.90
CA ASN A 59 6.88 10.89 -3.82
C ASN A 59 6.17 12.18 -4.26
N ARG A 60 4.84 12.23 -4.14
CA ARG A 60 4.06 13.43 -4.44
C ARG A 60 4.09 14.45 -3.30
N TYR A 61 4.24 13.99 -2.07
CA TYR A 61 4.18 14.82 -0.87
C TYR A 61 5.54 15.07 -0.20
N ASN A 62 6.59 14.32 -0.57
CA ASN A 62 8.00 14.50 -0.16
C ASN A 62 8.91 14.62 -1.38
#